data_AF-A0A135VB76-F1
#
_entry.id   AF-A0A135VB76-F1
#
_cell.length_a   1.000
_cell.length_b   1.000
_cell.length_c   1.000
_cell.angle_alpha   90.00
_cell.angle_beta   90.00
_cell.angle_gamma   90.00
#
_symmetry.space_group_name_H-M   'P 1'
#
loop_
_entity.id
_entity.type
_entity.pdbx_description
1 polymer ?
#
loop_
_entity_poly.entity_id
_entity_poly.type
_entity_poly.pdbx_seq_one_letter_code
_entity_poly.pdbx_strand_id
1 'polypeptide(L)'
;MAFVLLLIIGSTLVFGTIVSAPPETYLLYIVFLVPMVLLSLYCAYRWAQGRPIAPTDIADDDRVLAQMRAHALPAQRVADLEMYRCPSCEMSFDISNATPVEENVVLCPICGTRLFIE
;
A
#
# COMPACT_ATOMS: atom_id res chain seq x y z
N MET A 1 -11.52 -19.12 -9.49
CA MET A 1 -11.34 -19.06 -10.97
C MET A 1 -10.00 -18.45 -11.37
N ALA A 2 -9.61 -17.27 -10.89
CA ALA A 2 -8.36 -16.59 -11.29
C ALA A 2 -7.08 -17.46 -11.15
N PHE A 3 -6.93 -18.21 -10.05
CA PHE A 3 -5.78 -19.10 -9.84
C PHE A 3 -5.63 -20.18 -10.93
N VAL A 4 -6.72 -20.87 -11.28
CA VAL A 4 -6.72 -21.92 -12.30
C VAL A 4 -6.39 -21.35 -13.68
N LEU A 5 -6.89 -20.16 -13.98
CA LEU A 5 -6.64 -19.46 -15.23
C LEU A 5 -5.16 -19.06 -15.37
N LEU A 6 -4.57 -18.54 -14.29
CA LEU A 6 -3.14 -18.23 -14.23
C LEU A 6 -2.25 -19.46 -14.29
N LEU A 7 -2.69 -20.59 -13.72
CA LEU A 7 -1.98 -21.86 -13.80
C LEU A 7 -1.93 -22.38 -15.23
N ILE A 8 -3.05 -22.30 -15.96
CA ILE A 8 -3.11 -22.67 -17.38
C ILE A 8 -2.18 -21.75 -18.17
N ILE A 9 -2.39 -20.42 -18.11
CA ILE A 9 -1.60 -19.44 -18.88
C ILE A 9 -0.09 -19.55 -18.57
N GLY A 10 0.28 -19.63 -17.29
CA GLY A 10 1.68 -19.74 -16.87
C GLY A 10 2.34 -21.01 -17.40
N SER A 11 1.62 -22.14 -17.36
CA SER A 11 2.13 -23.41 -17.90
C SER A 11 2.30 -23.37 -19.42
N THR A 12 1.32 -22.83 -20.15
CA THR A 12 1.42 -22.69 -21.62
C THR A 12 2.56 -21.74 -22.02
N LEU A 13 2.77 -20.66 -21.25
CA LEU A 13 3.85 -19.70 -21.50
C LEU A 13 5.23 -20.34 -21.30
N VAL A 14 5.43 -21.07 -20.21
CA VAL A 14 6.71 -21.78 -19.94
C VAL A 14 6.96 -22.84 -21.01
N PHE A 15 5.94 -23.63 -21.36
CA PHE A 15 6.10 -24.66 -22.38
C PHE A 15 6.35 -24.06 -23.78
N GLY A 16 5.60 -23.03 -24.15
CA GLY A 16 5.74 -22.34 -25.43
C GLY A 16 7.11 -21.69 -25.60
N THR A 17 7.66 -21.09 -24.54
CA THR A 17 9.01 -20.48 -24.58
C THR A 17 10.10 -21.54 -24.71
N ILE A 18 10.00 -22.68 -24.03
CA ILE A 18 10.98 -23.77 -24.17
C ILE A 18 11.02 -24.31 -25.61
N VAL A 19 9.86 -24.50 -26.23
CA VAL A 19 9.76 -25.08 -27.59
C VAL A 19 10.20 -24.11 -28.69
N SER A 20 9.97 -22.80 -28.51
CA SER A 20 10.20 -21.81 -29.56
C SER A 20 11.54 -21.07 -29.46
N ALA A 21 12.15 -21.03 -28.27
CA ALA A 21 13.35 -20.23 -28.05
C ALA A 21 14.65 -20.96 -28.40
N PRO A 22 15.67 -20.23 -28.89
CA PRO A 22 17.00 -20.78 -29.10
C PRO A 22 17.66 -21.17 -27.76
N PRO A 23 18.47 -22.22 -27.72
CA PRO A 23 18.99 -22.81 -26.48
C PRO A 23 19.85 -21.85 -25.64
N GLU A 24 20.46 -20.85 -26.28
CA GLU A 24 21.26 -19.81 -25.62
C GLU A 24 20.45 -18.97 -24.62
N THR A 25 19.13 -18.90 -24.81
CA THR A 25 18.22 -18.10 -23.97
C THR A 25 17.57 -18.92 -22.85
N TYR A 26 17.74 -20.24 -22.82
CA TYR A 26 17.12 -21.10 -21.81
C TYR A 26 17.54 -20.75 -20.38
N LEU A 27 18.81 -20.40 -20.17
CA LEU A 27 19.31 -20.05 -18.84
C LEU A 27 18.65 -18.76 -18.33
N LEU A 28 18.44 -17.78 -19.20
CA LEU A 28 17.70 -16.56 -18.88
C LEU A 28 16.24 -16.88 -18.48
N TYR A 29 15.56 -17.73 -19.25
CA TYR A 29 14.17 -18.10 -18.94
C TYR A 29 14.06 -18.92 -17.66
N ILE A 30 14.96 -19.85 -17.40
CA ILE A 30 14.95 -20.63 -16.15
C ILE A 30 15.17 -19.72 -14.94
N VAL A 31 16.06 -18.74 -15.05
CA VAL A 31 16.38 -17.83 -13.93
C VAL A 31 15.29 -16.78 -13.70
N PHE A 32 14.64 -16.27 -14.74
CA PHE A 32 13.66 -15.19 -14.61
C PHE A 32 12.21 -15.63 -14.76
N LEU A 33 11.90 -16.39 -15.83
CA LEU A 33 10.52 -16.75 -16.16
C LEU A 33 9.94 -17.73 -15.12
N VAL A 34 10.70 -18.78 -14.77
CA VAL A 34 10.20 -19.80 -13.84
C VAL A 34 9.92 -19.23 -12.45
N PRO A 35 10.82 -18.46 -11.80
CA PRO A 35 10.52 -17.83 -10.52
C PRO A 35 9.37 -16.83 -10.59
N MET A 36 9.25 -16.08 -11.70
CA MET A 36 8.14 -15.13 -11.87
C MET A 36 6.78 -15.84 -11.97
N VAL A 37 6.71 -16.94 -12.72
CA VAL A 37 5.49 -17.76 -12.83
C VAL A 37 5.14 -18.40 -11.49
N LEU A 38 6.13 -18.94 -10.77
CA LEU A 38 5.91 -19.51 -9.44
C LEU A 38 5.43 -18.46 -8.42
N LEU A 39 6.05 -17.28 -8.41
CA LEU A 39 5.65 -16.18 -7.53
C LEU A 39 4.23 -15.72 -7.84
N SER A 40 3.89 -15.54 -9.11
CA SER A 40 2.53 -15.12 -9.50
C SER A 40 1.48 -16.16 -9.13
N LEU A 41 1.78 -17.45 -9.28
CA LEU A 41 0.90 -18.53 -8.81
C LEU A 41 0.76 -18.55 -7.28
N TYR A 42 1.86 -18.35 -6.55
CA TYR A 42 1.83 -18.25 -5.10
C TYR A 42 0.98 -17.05 -4.64
N CYS A 43 1.15 -15.88 -5.25
CA CYS A 43 0.34 -14.70 -4.98
C CYS A 43 -1.15 -14.95 -5.26
N ALA A 44 -1.48 -15.55 -6.40
CA ALA A 44 -2.86 -15.87 -6.77
C ALA A 44 -3.48 -16.90 -5.83
N TYR A 45 -2.70 -17.88 -5.36
CA TYR A 45 -3.13 -18.87 -4.37
C TYR A 45 -3.41 -18.23 -3.01
N ARG A 46 -2.48 -17.41 -2.51
CA ARG A 46 -2.64 -16.68 -1.24
C ARG A 46 -3.84 -15.73 -1.30
N TRP A 47 -4.00 -15.01 -2.40
CA TRP A 47 -5.15 -14.15 -2.66
C TRP A 47 -6.47 -14.94 -2.66
N ALA A 48 -6.51 -16.11 -3.31
CA ALA A 48 -7.70 -16.97 -3.31
C ALA A 48 -8.08 -17.49 -1.90
N GLN A 49 -7.11 -17.56 -0.99
CA GLN A 49 -7.34 -17.91 0.42
C GLN A 49 -7.68 -16.71 1.31
N GLY A 50 -7.71 -15.50 0.75
CA GLY A 50 -7.84 -14.26 1.54
C GLY A 50 -6.65 -14.02 2.48
N ARG A 51 -5.50 -14.65 2.22
CA ARG A 51 -4.29 -14.48 3.05
C ARG A 51 -3.37 -13.44 2.40
N PRO A 52 -2.82 -12.50 3.18
CA PRO A 52 -1.93 -11.49 2.63
C PRO A 52 -0.61 -12.14 2.17
N ILE A 53 0.00 -11.58 1.13
CA ILE A 53 1.23 -12.11 0.51
C ILE A 53 2.47 -11.72 1.34
N ALA A 54 2.43 -10.53 1.96
CA ALA A 54 3.36 -10.03 2.95
C ALA A 54 2.62 -9.80 4.27
N PRO A 55 3.27 -9.82 5.44
CA PRO A 55 2.64 -9.37 6.68
C PRO A 55 2.32 -7.89 6.54
N THR A 56 1.06 -7.58 6.28
CA THR A 56 0.53 -6.22 6.39
C THR A 56 -0.13 -6.11 7.76
N ASP A 57 0.19 -5.04 8.48
CA ASP A 57 -0.52 -4.71 9.71
C ASP A 57 -1.87 -4.11 9.32
N ILE A 58 -2.92 -4.93 9.45
CA ILE A 58 -4.29 -4.55 9.08
C ILE A 58 -4.73 -3.31 9.87
N ALA A 59 -4.24 -3.13 11.10
CA ALA A 59 -4.56 -1.97 11.91
C ALA A 59 -3.95 -0.68 11.33
N ASP A 60 -2.76 -0.76 10.74
CA ASP A 60 -2.11 0.40 10.11
C ASP A 60 -2.79 0.74 8.77
N ASP A 61 -3.14 -0.27 7.98
CA ASP A 61 -3.91 -0.09 6.74
C ASP A 61 -5.29 0.55 7.00
N ASP A 62 -6.00 0.10 8.04
CA ASP A 62 -7.30 0.68 8.44
C ASP A 62 -7.15 2.12 8.93
N ARG A 63 -6.07 2.44 9.67
CA ARG A 63 -5.74 3.81 10.11
C ARG A 63 -5.51 4.73 8.92
N VAL A 64 -4.72 4.30 7.93
CA VAL A 64 -4.45 5.07 6.72
C VAL A 64 -5.73 5.24 5.88
N LEU A 65 -6.55 4.20 5.75
CA LEU A 65 -7.84 4.29 5.05
C LEU A 65 -8.84 5.21 5.76
N ALA A 66 -8.86 5.22 7.09
CA ALA A 66 -9.66 6.17 7.87
C ALA A 66 -9.21 7.61 7.64
N GLN A 67 -7.90 7.87 7.62
CA GLN A 67 -7.32 9.19 7.30
C GLN A 67 -7.67 9.63 5.87
N MET A 68 -7.59 8.72 4.89
CA MET A 68 -7.99 9.01 3.51
C MET A 68 -9.50 9.31 3.40
N ARG A 69 -10.35 8.56 4.11
CA ARG A 69 -11.80 8.82 4.16
C ARG A 69 -12.12 10.17 4.79
N ALA A 70 -11.39 10.57 5.83
CA ALA A 70 -11.54 11.87 6.49
C ALA A 70 -11.04 13.05 5.65
N HIS A 71 -10.35 12.80 4.52
CA HIS A 71 -9.67 13.82 3.70
C HIS A 71 -8.74 14.71 4.56
N ALA A 72 -8.12 14.11 5.57
CA ALA A 72 -7.34 14.82 6.56
C ALA A 72 -5.87 14.40 6.46
N LEU A 73 -4.97 15.39 6.38
CA LEU A 73 -3.53 15.13 6.37
C LEU A 73 -3.06 14.85 7.80
N PRO A 74 -2.14 13.89 8.01
CA PRO A 74 -1.60 13.63 9.35
C PRO A 74 -0.79 14.85 9.82
N ALA A 75 -1.13 15.38 10.99
CA ALA A 75 -0.38 16.46 11.59
C ALA A 75 0.89 15.92 12.26
N GLN A 76 2.04 16.56 12.01
CA GLN A 76 3.29 16.13 12.66
C GLN A 76 3.39 16.78 14.04
N ARG A 77 3.42 15.97 15.11
CA ARG A 77 3.64 16.47 16.46
C ARG A 77 5.10 16.92 16.61
N VAL A 78 5.31 18.17 17.00
CA VAL A 78 6.64 18.70 17.31
C VAL A 78 6.91 18.38 18.79
N ALA A 79 8.04 17.73 19.08
CA ALA A 79 8.41 17.12 20.37
C ALA A 79 7.95 17.85 21.65
N ASP A 80 7.60 17.06 22.69
CA ASP A 80 7.29 17.39 24.10
C ASP A 80 6.30 18.54 24.40
N LEU A 81 5.81 19.22 23.38
CA LEU A 81 4.85 20.31 23.47
C LEU A 81 3.57 19.87 22.73
N GLU A 82 2.41 20.37 23.15
CA GLU A 82 1.10 20.11 22.51
C GLU A 82 0.96 20.91 21.19
N MET A 83 2.03 20.96 20.40
CA MET A 83 2.12 21.70 19.14
C MET A 83 2.15 20.74 17.96
N TYR A 84 1.31 21.03 16.97
CA TYR A 84 1.18 20.28 15.74
C TYR A 84 1.62 21.13 14.55
N ARG A 85 2.40 20.53 13.65
CA ARG A 85 2.84 21.15 12.40
C ARG A 85 1.94 20.70 11.27
N CYS A 86 1.35 21.67 10.57
CA CYS A 86 0.56 21.41 9.39
C CYS A 86 1.49 21.07 8.21
N PRO A 87 1.31 19.92 7.51
CA PRO A 87 2.11 19.58 6.34
C PRO A 87 1.79 20.44 5.10
N SER A 88 0.65 21.15 5.08
CA SER A 88 0.26 21.97 3.93
C SER A 88 0.85 23.38 3.96
N CYS A 89 0.89 24.03 5.13
CA CYS A 89 1.41 25.39 5.27
C CYS A 89 2.71 25.46 6.08
N GLU A 90 3.20 24.32 6.56
CA GLU A 90 4.40 24.14 7.38
C GLU A 90 4.43 24.89 8.72
N MET A 91 3.36 25.58 9.07
CA MET A 91 3.24 26.34 10.32
C MET A 91 2.87 25.42 11.49
N SER A 92 3.50 25.67 12.63
CA SER A 92 3.16 25.05 13.91
C SER A 92 2.04 25.81 14.61
N PHE A 93 1.06 25.10 15.13
CA PHE A 93 -0.04 25.66 15.92
C PHE A 93 -0.28 24.80 17.17
N ASP A 94 -0.85 25.44 18.19
CA ASP A 94 -1.29 24.79 19.42
C ASP A 94 -2.69 24.19 19.21
N ILE A 95 -2.92 22.96 19.70
CA ILE A 95 -4.21 22.28 19.57
C ILE A 95 -5.36 23.08 20.18
N SER A 96 -5.09 23.88 21.22
CA SER A 96 -6.08 24.76 21.86
C SER A 96 -6.64 25.85 20.94
N ASN A 97 -5.90 26.20 19.87
CA ASN A 97 -6.31 27.21 18.89
C ASN A 97 -6.95 26.61 17.63
N ALA A 98 -7.04 25.28 17.54
CA ALA A 98 -7.61 24.60 16.38
C ALA A 98 -9.12 24.39 16.54
N THR A 99 -9.89 24.56 15.46
CA THR A 99 -11.33 24.31 15.47
C THR A 99 -11.61 22.82 15.18
N PRO A 100 -12.28 22.09 16.09
CA PRO A 100 -12.61 20.69 15.87
C PRO A 100 -13.77 20.57 14.88
N VAL A 101 -13.69 19.62 13.95
CA VAL A 101 -14.75 19.35 12.96
C VAL A 101 -15.37 17.98 13.17
N GLU A 102 -14.53 16.96 13.41
CA GLU A 102 -14.91 15.58 13.67
C GLU A 102 -14.03 15.01 14.80
N GLU A 103 -14.34 13.81 15.31
CA GLU A 103 -13.47 13.13 16.28
C GLU A 103 -12.06 12.97 15.69
N ASN A 104 -11.04 13.50 16.39
CA ASN A 104 -9.63 13.49 15.99
C ASN A 104 -9.30 14.25 14.68
N VAL A 105 -10.22 15.09 14.18
CA VAL A 105 -9.98 15.95 13.01
C VAL A 105 -10.18 17.42 13.37
N VAL A 106 -9.12 18.20 13.22
CA VAL A 106 -9.13 19.66 13.42
C VAL A 106 -8.83 20.40 12.12
N LEU A 107 -9.24 21.66 12.04
CA LEU A 107 -8.81 22.55 10.96
C LEU A 107 -7.56 23.30 11.38
N CYS A 108 -6.60 23.40 10.46
CA CYS A 108 -5.49 24.30 10.63
C CYS A 108 -5.99 25.76 10.74
N PRO A 109 -5.64 26.52 11.79
CA PRO A 109 -6.12 27.90 11.96
C PRO A 109 -5.57 28.87 10.89
N ILE A 110 -4.55 28.46 10.13
CA ILE A 110 -3.85 29.33 9.16
C ILE A 110 -4.35 29.08 7.74
N CYS A 111 -4.39 27.82 7.29
CA CYS A 111 -4.74 27.46 5.91
C CYS A 111 -6.11 26.78 5.76
N GLY A 112 -6.79 26.46 6.87
CA GLY A 112 -8.10 25.79 6.84
C GLY A 112 -8.05 24.35 6.33
N THR A 113 -6.87 23.74 6.22
CA THR A 113 -6.74 22.34 5.82
C THR A 113 -7.20 21.43 6.96
N ARG A 114 -7.92 20.36 6.62
CA ARG A 114 -8.31 19.29 7.56
C ARG A 114 -7.08 18.48 7.98
N LEU A 115 -6.87 18.36 9.28
CA LEU A 115 -5.73 17.70 9.90
C LEU A 115 -6.22 16.62 10.85
N PHE A 116 -5.62 15.44 10.75
CA PHE A 116 -5.86 14.33 11.66
C PHE A 116 -4.83 14.39 12.80
N ILE A 117 -5.32 14.37 14.03
CA ILE A 117 -4.51 14.36 15.25
C ILE A 117 -4.61 12.96 15.87
N GLU A 118 -3.46 12.34 16.13
CA GLU A 118 -3.33 11.04 16.83
C GLU A 118 -2.96 11.24 18.30
#